data_AF-A0A963W671-F1
#
_entry.id   AF-A0A963W671-F1
#
_cell.length_a   1.000
_cell.length_b   1.000
_cell.length_c   1.000
_cell.angle_alpha   90.00
_cell.angle_beta   90.00
_cell.angle_gamma   90.00
#
_symmetry.space_group_name_H-M   'P 1'
#
loop_
_entity.id
_entity.type
_entity.pdbx_description
1 polymer ?
#
loop_
_entity_poly.entity_id
_entity_poly.type
_entity_poly.pdbx_seq_one_letter_code
_entity_poly.pdbx_strand_id
1 'polypeptide(L)'
;GDDEAEGYWYLYDIFIQADTRSQTTGTALYKDRYRRIDGEWKIVATEYDRLIEFVGPMDSETQITVQYLATRGLRPEEREDIRHLITFEGAHG
;
A
#
# COMPACT_ATOMS: atom_id res chain seq x y z
N GLY A 1 6.72 -3.61 -25.88
CA GLY A 1 7.29 -4.72 -26.68
C GLY A 1 7.08 -6.03 -25.94
N ASP A 2 7.69 -7.13 -26.36
CA ASP A 2 7.57 -8.43 -25.65
C ASP A 2 8.08 -8.38 -24.19
N ASP A 3 8.89 -7.36 -23.87
CA ASP A 3 9.44 -7.10 -22.55
C ASP A 3 8.70 -5.99 -21.78
N GLU A 4 7.52 -5.56 -22.22
CA GLU A 4 6.70 -4.56 -21.51
C GLU A 4 5.25 -5.04 -21.39
N ALA A 5 4.63 -4.79 -20.24
CA ALA A 5 3.23 -5.10 -20.01
C ALA A 5 2.57 -4.04 -19.12
N GLU A 6 1.25 -3.91 -19.24
CA GLU A 6 0.42 -3.16 -18.30
C GLU A 6 -0.52 -4.13 -17.58
N GLY A 7 -0.77 -3.87 -16.29
CA GLY A 7 -1.74 -4.62 -15.49
C GLY A 7 -2.69 -3.67 -14.79
N TYR A 8 -3.95 -4.05 -14.75
CA TYR A 8 -4.99 -3.30 -14.06
C TYR A 8 -5.62 -4.19 -13.00
N TRP A 9 -5.69 -3.67 -11.78
CA TRP A 9 -6.18 -4.45 -10.64
C TRP A 9 -7.12 -3.63 -9.78
N TYR A 10 -8.21 -4.25 -9.36
CA TYR A 10 -9.09 -3.67 -8.36
C TYR A 10 -8.63 -4.12 -6.97
N LEU A 11 -8.16 -3.19 -6.15
CA LEU A 11 -7.77 -3.45 -4.77
C LEU A 11 -8.92 -3.12 -3.83
N TYR A 12 -9.20 -4.01 -2.88
CA TYR A 12 -9.88 -3.68 -1.63
C TYR A 12 -8.86 -3.82 -0.51
N ASP A 13 -8.67 -2.77 0.29
CA ASP A 13 -7.67 -2.72 1.35
C ASP A 13 -8.30 -2.53 2.73
N ILE A 14 -7.56 -3.02 3.72
CA ILE A 14 -7.77 -2.80 5.13
C ILE A 14 -6.42 -2.39 5.73
N PHE A 15 -6.38 -1.19 6.30
CA PHE A 15 -5.26 -0.69 7.08
C PHE A 15 -5.66 -0.59 8.56
N ILE A 16 -4.83 -1.15 9.44
CA ILE A 16 -5.07 -1.18 10.89
C ILE A 16 -3.98 -0.35 11.58
N GLN A 17 -4.40 0.68 12.31
CA GLN A 17 -3.52 1.45 13.18
C GLN A 17 -3.72 0.97 14.62
N ALA A 18 -2.88 0.01 15.03
CA ALA A 18 -3.03 -0.69 16.30
C ALA A 18 -2.97 0.24 17.53
N ASP A 19 -2.08 1.24 17.51
CA ASP A 19 -1.86 2.18 18.63
C ASP A 19 -3.09 3.02 18.95
N THR A 20 -3.83 3.44 17.92
CA THR A 20 -5.03 4.28 18.03
C THR A 20 -6.32 3.49 17.95
N ARG A 21 -6.24 2.16 17.76
CA ARG A 21 -7.37 1.26 17.47
C ARG A 21 -8.30 1.82 16.39
N SER A 22 -7.73 2.35 15.32
CA SER A 22 -8.49 2.78 14.14
C SER A 22 -8.25 1.86 12.95
N GLN A 23 -9.23 1.85 12.05
CA GLN A 23 -9.21 1.11 10.81
C GLN A 23 -9.55 2.04 9.64
N THR A 24 -8.80 1.92 8.57
CA THR A 24 -9.15 2.45 7.25
C THR A 24 -9.47 1.28 6.33
N THR A 25 -10.59 1.36 5.62
CA THR A 25 -10.91 0.40 4.55
C THR A 25 -11.29 1.15 3.30
N GLY A 26 -11.08 0.55 2.14
CA GLY A 26 -11.48 1.20 0.90
C GLY A 26 -11.17 0.38 -0.33
N THR A 27 -11.36 1.01 -1.48
CA THR A 27 -11.02 0.41 -2.76
C THR A 27 -10.20 1.35 -3.62
N ALA A 28 -9.43 0.78 -4.55
CA ALA A 28 -8.65 1.53 -5.52
C ALA A 28 -8.52 0.77 -6.84
N LEU A 29 -8.42 1.50 -7.94
CA LEU A 29 -8.05 0.95 -9.24
C LEU A 29 -6.56 1.20 -9.46
N TYR A 30 -5.79 0.13 -9.53
CA TYR A 30 -4.35 0.17 -9.80
C TYR A 30 -4.08 0.03 -11.29
N LYS A 31 -3.07 0.75 -11.75
CA LYS A 31 -2.41 0.60 -13.05
C LYS A 31 -0.91 0.41 -12.81
N ASP A 32 -0.43 -0.80 -13.09
CA ASP A 32 0.99 -1.14 -13.02
C ASP A 32 1.60 -1.19 -14.42
N ARG A 33 2.82 -0.69 -14.55
CA ARG A 33 3.68 -0.95 -15.71
C ARG A 33 4.77 -1.93 -15.32
N TYR A 34 4.95 -2.96 -16.13
CA TYR A 34 5.97 -3.97 -15.96
C TYR A 34 7.00 -3.90 -17.08
N ARG A 35 8.25 -4.22 -16.73
CA ARG A 35 9.32 -4.45 -17.71
C ARG A 35 10.07 -5.73 -17.37
N ARG A 36 10.44 -6.50 -18.39
CA ARG A 36 11.35 -7.62 -18.25
C ARG A 36 12.79 -7.13 -18.26
N ILE A 37 13.49 -7.27 -17.14
CA ILE A 37 14.89 -6.84 -16.95
C ILE A 37 15.69 -8.09 -16.58
N ASP A 38 16.74 -8.38 -17.35
CA ASP A 38 17.59 -9.58 -17.19
C ASP A 38 16.78 -10.89 -17.09
N GLY A 39 15.69 -10.96 -17.86
CA GLY A 39 14.81 -12.13 -17.91
C GLY A 39 13.71 -12.18 -16.86
N GLU A 40 13.68 -11.24 -15.89
CA GLU A 40 12.69 -11.18 -14.81
C GLU A 40 11.70 -10.03 -14.99
N TRP A 41 10.41 -10.29 -14.76
CA TRP A 41 9.40 -9.23 -14.74
C TRP A 41 9.49 -8.41 -13.45
N LYS A 42 9.57 -7.09 -13.58
CA LYS A 42 9.58 -6.13 -12.47
C LYS A 42 8.45 -5.12 -12.66
N ILE A 43 7.85 -4.67 -11.56
CA ILE A 43 7.02 -3.46 -11.57
C ILE A 43 7.97 -2.27 -11.66
N VAL A 44 7.82 -1.47 -12.72
CA VAL A 44 8.63 -0.27 -12.95
C VAL A 44 7.87 1.02 -12.64
N ALA A 45 6.54 0.95 -12.57
CA ALA A 45 5.70 2.02 -12.06
C ALA A 45 4.38 1.43 -11.54
N THR A 46 3.86 2.02 -10.48
CA THR A 46 2.52 1.74 -9.96
C THR A 46 1.82 3.08 -9.76
N GLU A 47 0.61 3.18 -10.27
CA GLU A 47 -0.28 4.32 -10.14
C GLU A 47 -1.62 3.78 -9.64
N TYR A 48 -2.36 4.55 -8.84
CA TYR A 48 -3.68 4.12 -8.40
C TYR A 48 -4.61 5.31 -8.22
N ASP A 49 -5.90 5.06 -8.48
CA ASP A 49 -6.98 5.96 -8.14
C ASP A 49 -7.74 5.42 -6.93
N ARG A 50 -7.82 6.22 -5.85
CA ARG A 50 -8.66 5.89 -4.69
C ARG A 50 -10.11 6.08 -5.09
N LEU A 51 -10.92 5.01 -5.00
CA LEU A 51 -12.33 5.09 -5.38
C LEU A 51 -13.21 5.47 -4.19
N ILE A 52 -13.02 4.79 -3.05
CA ILE A 52 -13.75 5.04 -1.81
C ILE A 52 -12.82 4.77 -0.64
N GLU A 53 -12.95 5.55 0.42
CA GLU A 53 -12.26 5.36 1.69
C GLU A 53 -13.20 5.57 2.88
N PHE A 54 -13.13 4.66 3.85
CA PHE A 54 -13.82 4.74 5.14
C PHE A 54 -12.78 4.69 6.25
N VAL A 55 -12.85 5.65 7.17
CA VAL A 55 -12.02 5.68 8.37
C VAL A 55 -12.92 5.62 9.59
N GLY A 56 -12.60 4.74 10.54
CA GLY A 56 -13.40 4.59 11.75
C GLY A 56 -12.66 3.89 12.89
N PRO A 57 -13.26 3.83 14.09
CA PRO A 57 -12.72 3.04 15.17
C PRO A 57 -12.80 1.55 14.81
N MET A 58 -11.80 0.79 15.23
CA MET A 58 -11.88 -0.66 15.28
C MET A 58 -12.85 -1.06 16.39
N ASP A 59 -13.58 -2.16 16.16
CA ASP A 59 -14.46 -2.74 17.17
C ASP A 59 -13.72 -3.00 18.50
N SER A 60 -14.38 -2.73 19.63
CA SER A 60 -13.74 -2.78 20.95
C SER A 60 -13.35 -4.20 21.35
N GLU A 61 -14.10 -5.20 20.89
CA GLU A 61 -13.87 -6.61 21.22
C GLU A 61 -12.82 -7.26 20.30
N THR A 62 -12.48 -6.61 19.19
CA THR A 62 -11.48 -7.11 18.25
C THR A 62 -10.09 -7.17 18.88
N GLN A 63 -9.48 -8.35 18.81
CA GLN A 63 -8.13 -8.65 19.30
C GLN A 63 -7.16 -8.92 18.14
N ILE A 64 -6.05 -8.21 18.12
CA ILE A 64 -4.92 -8.51 17.22
C ILE A 64 -4.10 -9.61 17.88
N THR A 65 -4.27 -10.86 17.43
CA THR A 65 -3.60 -12.03 18.02
C THR A 65 -2.21 -12.29 17.44
N VAL A 66 -1.95 -11.80 16.22
CA VAL A 66 -0.66 -11.89 15.55
C VAL A 66 -0.38 -10.59 14.82
N GLN A 67 0.82 -10.03 15.02
CA GLN A 67 1.28 -8.82 14.34
C GLN A 67 2.71 -9.03 13.83
N TYR A 68 2.83 -9.57 12.61
CA TYR A 68 4.12 -9.95 12.02
C TYR A 68 5.14 -8.80 12.05
N LEU A 69 4.72 -7.61 11.61
CA LEU A 69 5.59 -6.44 11.54
C LEU A 69 5.93 -5.83 12.91
N ALA A 70 5.20 -6.14 13.99
CA ALA A 70 5.61 -5.70 15.33
C ALA A 70 6.85 -6.44 15.83
N THR A 71 7.11 -7.65 15.32
CA THR A 71 8.26 -8.48 15.73
C THR A 71 9.37 -8.52 14.69
N ARG A 72 9.05 -8.29 13.41
CA ARG A 72 9.99 -8.40 12.28
C ARG A 72 10.18 -7.10 11.50
N GLY A 73 9.35 -6.09 11.76
CA GLY A 73 9.49 -4.79 11.12
C GLY A 73 10.72 -4.04 11.62
N LEU A 74 11.13 -3.03 10.86
CA LEU A 74 12.24 -2.16 11.24
C LEU A 74 11.91 -1.45 12.57
N ARG A 75 12.87 -1.51 13.49
CA ARG A 75 12.81 -0.73 14.74
C ARG A 75 12.81 0.76 14.40
N PRO A 76 12.23 1.63 15.24
CA PRO A 76 12.17 3.07 14.96
C PRO A 76 13.52 3.68 14.55
N GLU A 77 14.61 3.26 15.19
CA GLU A 77 15.97 3.70 14.90
C GLU A 77 16.56 3.18 13.56
N GLU A 78 15.96 2.14 12.97
CA GLU A 78 16.37 1.55 11.68
C GLU A 78 15.54 2.11 10.52
N ARG A 79 14.53 2.93 10.79
CA ARG A 79 13.66 3.49 9.75
C ARG A 79 14.37 4.63 9.06
N GLU A 80 14.57 4.49 7.76
CA GLU A 80 15.09 5.55 6.92
C GLU A 80 13.97 6.47 6.41
N ASP A 81 14.31 7.73 6.14
CA ASP A 81 13.40 8.67 5.51
C ASP A 81 13.25 8.38 4.01
N ILE A 82 12.21 7.64 3.68
CA ILE A 82 11.89 7.26 2.29
C ILE A 82 10.98 8.26 1.58
N ARG A 83 10.73 9.47 2.12
CA ARG A 83 9.85 10.44 1.45
C ARG A 83 10.31 10.81 0.05
N HIS A 84 11.62 10.74 -0.21
CA HIS A 84 12.21 10.96 -1.53
C HIS A 84 11.83 9.89 -2.57
N LEU A 85 11.31 8.73 -2.13
CA LEU A 85 10.79 7.67 -3.00
C LEU A 85 9.28 7.80 -3.27
N ILE A 86 8.61 8.71 -2.56
CA ILE A 86 7.15 8.88 -2.64
C ILE A 86 6.86 10.22 -3.32
N THR A 87 6.40 10.16 -4.56
CA THR A 87 5.85 11.31 -5.27
C THR A 87 4.33 11.33 -5.12
N PHE A 88 3.80 12.39 -4.51
CA PHE A 88 2.38 12.69 -4.54
C PHE A 88 2.11 13.65 -5.70
N GLU A 89 1.47 13.17 -6.76
CA GLU A 89 0.83 14.08 -7.72
C GLU A 89 -0.48 14.59 -7.11
N GLY A 90 -0.74 15.88 -7.29
CA GLY A 90 -1.66 16.67 -6.45
C GLY A 90 -3.03 16.03 -6.21
N ALA A 91 -3.45 16.03 -4.94
CA ALA A 91 -4.85 15.92 -4.61
C ALA A 91 -5.57 17.13 -5.23
N HIS A 92 -6.30 16.89 -6.32
CA HIS A 92 -7.29 17.84 -6.80
C HIS A 92 -8.36 17.98 -5.72
N GLY A 93 -8.32 19.10 -5.00
CA GLY A 93 -9.43 19.59 -4.18
C GLY A 93 -10.52 20.22 -5.05
#